data_AF-A0A1E5D4Y6-F1
#
_entry.id   AF-A0A1E5D4Y6-F1
#
_cell.length_a   1.000
_cell.length_b   1.000
_cell.length_c   1.000
_cell.angle_alpha   90.00
_cell.angle_beta   90.00
_cell.angle_gamma   90.00
#
_symmetry.space_group_name_H-M   'P 1'
#
loop_
_entity.id
_entity.type
_entity.pdbx_description
1 polymer ?
#
loop_
_entity_poly.entity_id
_entity_poly.type
_entity_poly.pdbx_seq_one_letter_code
_entity_poly.pdbx_strand_id
1 'polypeptide(L)' 'MNQQFCVQCNKETLHKEIIKQKPSKYGKSRKEQFKAFLEGFFSGVASPALASLELVDRYIVCQECGHKRLENHGDEFQ' A
#
# COMPACT_ATOMS: atom_id res chain seq x y z
N MET A 1 -7.04 -8.68 12.44
CA MET A 1 -8.19 -9.12 11.62
C MET A 1 -9.43 -8.57 12.31
N ASN A 2 -10.36 -7.97 11.55
CA ASN A 2 -11.51 -7.28 12.12
C ASN A 2 -12.80 -7.72 11.42
N GLN A 3 -13.93 -7.74 12.15
CA GLN A 3 -15.26 -8.00 11.58
C GLN A 3 -15.81 -6.71 10.97
N GLN A 4 -16.20 -6.77 9.70
CA GLN A 4 -16.71 -5.63 8.94
C GLN A 4 -17.72 -6.11 7.90
N PHE A 5 -18.59 -5.22 7.44
CA PHE A 5 -19.55 -5.53 6.39
C PHE A 5 -18.86 -5.70 5.03
N CYS A 6 -19.01 -6.87 4.41
CA CYS A 6 -18.54 -7.10 3.05
C CYS A 6 -19.65 -6.78 2.05
N VAL A 7 -19.39 -5.82 1.16
CA VAL A 7 -20.34 -5.44 0.10
C VAL A 7 -20.62 -6.55 -0.91
N GLN A 8 -19.67 -7.48 -1.12
CA GLN A 8 -19.84 -8.61 -2.03
C GLN A 8 -20.61 -9.76 -1.38
N CYS A 9 -20.38 -10.03 -0.09
CA CYS A 9 -21.14 -11.05 0.64
C CYS A 9 -22.49 -10.54 1.16
N ASN A 10 -22.70 -9.22 1.17
CA ASN A 10 -23.85 -8.53 1.73
C ASN A 10 -24.15 -8.91 3.20
N LYS A 11 -23.09 -9.16 3.98
CA LYS A 11 -23.15 -9.54 5.39
C LYS A 11 -21.84 -9.20 6.11
N GLU A 12 -21.85 -9.27 7.43
CA GLU A 12 -20.62 -9.15 8.23
C GLU A 12 -19.73 -10.36 8.04
N THR A 13 -18.46 -10.10 7.74
CA THR A 13 -17.44 -11.14 7.56
C THR A 13 -16.12 -10.69 8.19
N LEU A 14 -15.26 -11.66 8.50
CA LEU A 14 -13.88 -11.36 8.89
C LEU A 14 -13.10 -10.81 7.70
N HIS A 15 -12.37 -9.73 7.93
CA HIS A 15 -11.45 -9.15 6.98
C HIS A 15 -10.03 -9.10 7.54
N LYS A 16 -9.06 -9.33 6.64
CA LYS A 16 -7.63 -9.26 6.93
C LYS A 16 -7.02 -8.06 6.24
N GLU A 17 -6.21 -7.32 6.97
CA GLU A 17 -5.41 -6.25 6.41
C GLU A 17 -4.15 -6.83 5.78
N ILE A 18 -3.82 -6.34 4.59
CA ILE A 18 -2.56 -6.64 3.93
C ILE A 18 -1.90 -5.33 3.50
N ILE A 19 -0.59 -5.25 3.66
CA ILE A 19 0.22 -4.14 3.19
C ILE A 19 1.01 -4.65 1.99
N LYS A 20 0.95 -3.92 0.88
CA LYS A 20 1.72 -4.22 -0.34
C LYS A 20 2.55 -3.02 -0.73
N GLN A 21 3.76 -3.26 -1.21
CA GLN A 21 4.56 -2.18 -1.79
C GLN A 21 3.86 -1.66 -3.06
N LYS A 22 3.73 -0.34 -3.19
CA LYS A 22 3.28 0.30 -4.42
C LYS A 22 4.24 -0.08 -5.54
N PRO A 23 3.74 -0.27 -6.77
CA PRO A 23 4.62 -0.45 -7.91
C PRO A 23 5.53 0.78 -8.02
N SER A 24 6.83 0.54 -8.22
CA SER A 24 7.79 1.60 -8.44
C SER A 24 7.32 2.49 -9.59
N LYS A 25 7.34 3.83 -9.40
CA LYS A 25 7.13 4.81 -10.48
C LYS A 25 8.19 4.68 -11.58
N TYR A 26 9.30 4.02 -11.28
CA TYR A 26 10.40 3.73 -12.18
C TYR A 26 10.17 2.38 -12.87
N GLY A 27 10.30 2.35 -14.19
CA GLY A 27 10.18 1.11 -14.96
C GLY A 27 11.24 0.07 -14.57
N LYS A 28 11.13 -1.12 -15.17
CA LYS A 28 11.98 -2.28 -14.84
C LYS A 28 13.41 -2.17 -15.40
N SER A 29 13.75 -1.12 -16.14
CA SER A 29 15.09 -1.00 -16.71
C SER A 29 16.12 -0.66 -15.63
N ARG A 30 17.37 -1.10 -15.82
CA ARG A 30 18.46 -0.81 -14.87
C ARG A 30 18.70 0.69 -14.68
N LYS A 31 18.49 1.50 -15.72
CA LYS A 31 18.63 2.96 -15.65
C LYS A 31 17.56 3.59 -14.76
N GLU A 32 16.33 3.13 -14.88
CA GLU A 32 15.21 3.60 -14.06
C GLU A 32 15.38 3.19 -12.59
N GLN A 33 15.86 1.97 -12.32
CA GLN A 33 16.18 1.54 -10.96
C GLN A 33 17.35 2.32 -10.33
N PHE A 34 18.38 2.66 -11.11
CA PHE A 34 19.49 3.49 -10.62
C PHE A 34 19.02 4.92 -10.33
N LYS A 35 18.11 5.46 -11.16
CA LYS A 35 17.46 6.75 -10.90
C LYS A 35 16.62 6.70 -9.61
N ALA A 36 15.85 5.63 -9.40
CA ALA A 36 15.08 5.41 -8.18
C ALA A 36 15.98 5.40 -6.92
N PHE A 37 17.12 4.73 -7.01
CA PHE A 37 18.09 4.63 -5.93
C PHE A 37 18.72 6.00 -5.61
N LEU A 38 19.14 6.75 -6.63
CA LEU A 38 19.70 8.09 -6.44
C LEU A 38 18.66 9.06 -5.87
N GLU A 39 17.45 9.10 -6.41
CA GLU A 39 16.40 9.99 -5.91
C GLU A 39 16.04 9.65 -4.44
N GLY A 40 15.92 8.37 -4.10
CA GLY A 40 15.67 7.94 -2.71
C GLY A 40 16.80 8.25 -1.72
N PHE A 41 18.04 8.42 -2.21
CA PHE A 41 19.18 8.81 -1.38
C PHE A 41 19.32 10.32 -1.21
N PHE A 42 18.94 11.12 -2.23
CA PHE A 42 19.00 12.58 -2.20
C PHE A 42 17.77 13.25 -1.57
N SER A 43 16.61 12.59 -1.52
CA SER A 43 15.38 13.15 -0.94
C SER A 43 15.32 13.08 0.60
N GLY A 44 16.46 13.03 1.29
CA GLY A 44 16.62 12.81 2.75
C GLY A 44 16.03 13.87 3.70
N VAL A 45 14.97 14.58 3.32
CA VAL A 45 14.24 15.55 4.15
C VAL A 45 13.02 14.97 4.87
N ALA A 46 12.55 13.77 4.50
CA ALA A 46 11.56 13.03 5.27
C ALA A 46 12.24 11.86 5.99
N SER A 47 11.99 11.73 7.30
CA SER A 47 12.43 10.58 8.10
C SER A 47 12.24 9.26 7.32
N PRO A 48 13.20 8.33 7.32
CA PRO A 48 13.09 7.04 6.62
C PRO A 48 11.78 6.30 6.90
N ALA A 49 11.19 6.52 8.08
CA ALA A 49 9.90 5.99 8.48
C ALA A 49 8.71 6.58 7.68
N LEU A 50 8.70 7.90 7.41
CA LEU A 50 7.64 8.57 6.65
C LEU A 50 7.68 8.23 5.17
N ALA A 51 8.88 8.23 4.57
CA ALA A 51 9.05 7.85 3.16
C ALA A 51 8.61 6.41 2.88
N SER A 52 8.66 5.53 3.89
CA SER A 52 8.26 4.12 3.74
C SER A 52 6.73 3.94 3.72
N LEU A 53 5.96 4.86 4.31
CA LEU A 53 4.48 4.81 4.30
C LEU A 53 3.91 5.23 2.94
N GLU A 54 4.49 6.23 2.28
CA GLU A 54 4.09 6.65 0.92
C GLU A 54 4.29 5.51 -0.11
N LEU A 55 5.23 4.60 0.16
CA LEU A 55 5.62 3.49 -0.71
C LEU A 55 4.75 2.24 -0.57
N VAL A 56 3.75 2.22 0.30
CA VAL A 56 2.90 1.06 0.52
C VAL A 56 1.42 1.38 0.36
N ASP A 57 0.68 0.40 -0.15
CA ASP A 57 -0.77 0.36 -0.18
C ASP A 57 -1.26 -0.58 0.91
N ARG A 58 -2.21 -0.11 1.71
CA ARG A 58 -2.98 -0.92 2.65
C ARG A 58 -4.26 -1.39 1.95
N TYR A 59 -4.52 -2.69 2.03
CA TYR A 59 -5.75 -3.28 1.53
C TYR A 59 -6.46 -4.06 2.63
N ILE A 60 -7.79 -4.04 2.57
CA ILE A 60 -8.66 -4.90 3.37
C ILE A 60 -9.20 -6.01 2.47
N VAL A 61 -9.03 -7.26 2.90
CA VAL A 61 -9.43 -8.46 2.14
C VAL A 61 -10.43 -9.28 2.93
N CYS A 62 -11.63 -9.47 2.38
CA CYS A 62 -12.64 -10.37 2.92
C CYS A 62 -12.10 -11.80 2.96
N GLN A 63 -12.15 -12.46 4.12
CA GLN A 63 -11.70 -13.85 4.26
C GLN A 63 -12.68 -14.87 3.70
N GLU A 64 -13.94 -14.48 3.42
CA GLU A 64 -14.92 -15.38 2.81
C GLU A 64 -14.90 -15.34 1.28
N CYS A 65 -15.02 -14.15 0.68
CA CYS A 65 -15.11 -14.01 -0.78
C CYS A 65 -13.81 -13.55 -1.45
N GLY A 66 -12.79 -13.18 -0.68
CA GLY A 66 -11.51 -12.69 -1.22
C GLY A 66 -11.56 -11.27 -1.81
N HIS A 67 -12.71 -10.59 -1.78
CA HIS A 67 -12.82 -9.22 -2.28
C HIS A 67 -11.85 -8.30 -1.56
N LYS A 68 -11.08 -7.55 -2.36
CA LYS A 68 -10.02 -6.66 -1.90
C LYS A 68 -10.43 -5.21 -2.14
N ARG A 69 -10.31 -4.38 -1.10
CA ARG A 69 -10.51 -2.93 -1.16
C ARG A 69 -9.21 -2.22 -0.76
N LEU A 70 -8.85 -1.17 -1.51
CA LEU A 70 -7.76 -0.27 -1.15
C LEU A 70 -8.23 0.64 -0.01
N GLU A 71 -7.42 0.73 1.05
CA GLU A 71 -7.78 1.42 2.27
C GLU A 71 -6.59 2.20 2.85
N ASN A 72 -6.08 3.08 2.00
CA ASN A 72 -5.08 4.09 2.32
C ASN A 72 -5.81 5.28 2.98
N HIS A 73 -5.84 5.33 4.31
CA HIS A 73 -6.45 6.43 5.07
C HIS A 73 -5.35 7.24 5.77
N GLY A 74 -5.34 8.56 5.58
CA GLY A 74 -4.40 9.51 6.20
C GLY A 74 -3.72 10.43 5.17
N ASP A 75 -3.30 11.63 5.61
CA ASP A 75 -2.54 12.59 4.78
C ASP A 75 -1.22 11.98 4.26
N GLU A 76 -0.72 10.94 4.94
CA GLU A 76 0.48 10.16 4.61
C GLU A 76 0.35 9.35 3.31
N PHE A 77 -0.84 9.27 2.71
CA PHE A 77 -1.12 8.52 1.49
C PHE A 77 -1.70 9.35 0.34
N GLN A 78 -1.81 10.68 0.50
CA GLN A 78 -2.24 11.62 -0.55
C GLN A 78 -1.11 11.95 -1.52
#